data_AF-A0A101M8A8-F1
#
_entry.id   AF-A0A101M8A8-F1
#
_cell.length_a   1.000
_cell.length_b   1.000
_cell.length_c   1.000
_cell.angle_alpha   90.00
_cell.angle_beta   90.00
_cell.angle_gamma   90.00
#
_symmetry.space_group_name_H-M   'P 1'
#
loop_
_entity.id
_entity.type
_entity.pdbx_description
1 polymer ?
#
loop_
_entity_poly.entity_id
_entity_poly.type
_entity_poly.pdbx_seq_one_letter_code
_entity_poly.pdbx_strand_id
1 'polypeptide(L)'
;MSNNESKAPADASDVEDGYTYNGLGTEDDPFVVEFQKDDPNNPMNWSESRKWFIAAIATFSVFAVTFTSSAYSVSANELLQDFDISTEVFIVGLSLFVLGFAIGPAVWGPL
;
A
#
# COMPACT_ATOMS: atom_id res chain seq x y z
N MET A 1 14.47 45.30 -22.25
CA MET A 1 13.28 44.94 -23.04
C MET A 1 12.91 43.53 -22.62
N SER A 2 11.72 43.40 -22.01
CA SER A 2 11.18 42.17 -21.44
C SER A 2 10.83 41.20 -22.55
N ASN A 3 11.55 40.08 -22.65
CA ASN A 3 11.16 38.96 -23.51
C ASN A 3 10.07 38.17 -22.80
N ASN A 4 8.83 38.60 -23.02
CA ASN A 4 7.64 37.85 -22.67
C ASN A 4 7.43 36.77 -23.74
N GLU A 5 8.15 35.65 -23.60
CA GLU A 5 7.80 34.41 -24.29
C GLU A 5 6.58 33.84 -23.57
N SER A 6 5.39 34.30 -23.99
CA SER A 6 4.12 33.64 -23.74
C SER A 6 4.20 32.24 -24.36
N LYS A 7 4.72 31.27 -23.60
CA LYS A 7 4.69 29.84 -23.94
C LYS A 7 3.22 29.52 -24.20
N ALA A 8 2.91 29.20 -25.46
CA ALA A 8 1.55 28.86 -25.87
C ALA A 8 1.01 27.76 -24.96
N PRO A 9 -0.30 27.77 -24.61
CA PRO A 9 -0.88 26.70 -23.82
C PRO A 9 -0.60 25.38 -24.52
N ALA A 10 -0.14 24.38 -23.76
CA ALA A 10 0.10 23.04 -24.27
C ALA A 10 -1.17 22.56 -25.00
N ASP A 11 -0.96 22.04 -26.20
CA ASP A 11 -2.02 21.69 -27.15
C ASP A 11 -3.08 20.81 -26.48
N ALA A 12 -4.33 21.30 -26.45
CA ALA A 12 -5.45 20.59 -25.85
C ALA A 12 -5.83 19.32 -26.64
N SER A 13 -5.14 19.01 -27.75
CA SER A 13 -5.35 17.81 -28.55
C SER A 13 -4.65 16.55 -28.02
N ASP A 14 -3.71 16.68 -27.08
CA ASP A 14 -3.09 15.52 -26.41
C ASP A 14 -3.91 15.01 -25.22
N VAL A 15 -5.03 15.68 -24.92
CA VAL A 15 -6.00 15.26 -23.91
C VAL A 15 -6.93 14.24 -24.56
N GLU A 16 -6.63 12.95 -24.39
CA GLU A 16 -7.59 11.90 -24.74
C GLU A 16 -8.93 12.15 -24.01
N ASP A 17 -9.99 12.13 -24.82
CA ASP A 17 -11.41 12.26 -24.52
C ASP A 17 -11.85 13.09 -23.29
N GLY A 18 -11.85 14.42 -23.45
CA GLY A 18 -12.99 15.24 -23.01
C GLY A 18 -13.00 15.77 -21.56
N TYR A 19 -11.88 15.71 -20.83
CA TYR A 19 -11.82 16.17 -19.44
C TYR A 19 -10.89 17.38 -19.22
N THR A 20 -11.42 18.44 -18.63
CA THR A 20 -10.64 19.62 -18.23
C THR A 20 -10.05 19.41 -16.84
N TYR A 21 -8.74 19.20 -16.76
CA TYR A 21 -7.99 19.22 -15.51
C TYR A 21 -7.73 20.66 -15.08
N ASN A 22 -7.68 20.91 -13.77
CA ASN A 22 -7.23 22.22 -13.26
C ASN A 22 -5.73 22.36 -13.54
N GLY A 23 -5.34 23.43 -14.22
CA GLY A 23 -3.95 23.69 -14.62
C GLY A 23 -3.79 23.82 -16.13
N LEU A 24 -2.97 24.77 -16.58
CA LEU A 24 -2.71 25.05 -17.99
C LEU A 24 -1.66 24.12 -18.62
N GLY A 25 -1.13 23.16 -17.88
CA GLY A 25 -0.06 22.26 -18.35
C GLY A 25 1.28 22.97 -18.59
N THR A 26 1.47 24.13 -17.97
CA THR A 26 2.69 24.96 -18.10
C THR A 26 3.65 24.65 -16.93
N GLU A 27 4.94 24.94 -17.05
CA GLU A 27 5.90 24.77 -15.93
C GLU A 27 5.48 25.56 -14.68
N ASP A 28 4.83 26.70 -14.87
CA ASP A 28 4.30 27.55 -13.79
C ASP A 28 2.91 27.12 -13.30
N ASP A 29 2.19 26.26 -14.03
CA ASP A 29 0.83 25.79 -13.72
C ASP A 29 0.58 24.37 -14.28
N PRO A 30 1.12 23.33 -13.63
CA PRO A 30 1.02 21.96 -14.10
C PRO A 30 -0.41 21.40 -13.92
N PHE A 31 -0.78 20.40 -14.72
CA PHE A 31 -2.05 19.71 -14.57
C PHE A 31 -2.16 19.05 -13.18
N VAL A 32 -3.20 19.43 -12.44
CA VAL A 32 -3.55 18.82 -11.16
C VAL A 32 -4.38 17.57 -11.44
N VAL A 33 -3.75 16.41 -11.27
CA VAL A 33 -4.42 15.11 -11.37
C VAL A 33 -5.19 14.85 -10.07
N GLU A 34 -6.48 15.18 -10.06
CA GLU A 34 -7.40 14.90 -8.96
C GLU A 34 -8.51 13.94 -9.39
N PHE A 35 -8.97 13.09 -8.47
CA PHE A 35 -10.15 12.27 -8.69
C PHE A 35 -11.39 13.16 -8.79
N GLN A 36 -12.19 12.98 -9.86
CA GLN A 36 -13.42 13.74 -9.99
C GLN A 36 -14.45 13.34 -8.94
N LYS A 37 -15.40 14.25 -8.69
CA LYS A 37 -16.42 14.09 -7.65
C LYS A 37 -17.30 12.85 -7.86
N ASP A 38 -17.53 12.43 -9.09
CA ASP A 38 -18.35 11.26 -9.45
C ASP A 38 -17.53 10.11 -10.07
N ASP A 39 -16.19 10.13 -9.95
CA ASP A 39 -15.35 9.07 -10.51
C ASP A 39 -15.54 7.75 -9.71
N PRO A 40 -15.91 6.62 -10.37
CA PRO A 40 -16.01 5.32 -9.72
C PRO A 40 -14.66 4.78 -9.19
N ASN A 41 -13.53 5.32 -9.68
CA ASN A 41 -12.20 5.02 -9.16
C ASN A 41 -11.85 5.82 -7.91
N ASN A 42 -12.62 6.85 -7.57
CA ASN A 42 -12.43 7.59 -6.33
C ASN A 42 -12.83 6.69 -5.12
N PRO A 43 -11.89 6.33 -4.23
CA PRO A 43 -12.19 5.51 -3.06
C PRO A 43 -13.21 6.17 -2.11
N MET A 44 -13.41 7.48 -2.20
CA MET A 44 -14.44 8.20 -1.45
C MET A 44 -15.86 7.83 -1.91
N ASN A 45 -16.04 7.55 -3.20
CA ASN A 45 -17.32 7.20 -3.83
C ASN A 45 -17.70 5.72 -3.72
N TRP A 46 -16.82 4.88 -3.16
CA TRP A 46 -17.13 3.47 -2.99
C TRP A 46 -18.25 3.24 -1.97
N SER A 47 -19.06 2.22 -2.22
CA SER A 47 -20.06 1.78 -1.25
C SER A 47 -19.39 1.37 0.07
N GLU A 48 -20.05 1.70 1.19
CA GLU A 48 -19.54 1.38 2.53
C GLU A 48 -19.24 -0.12 2.69
N SER A 49 -20.04 -1.00 2.08
CA SER A 49 -19.80 -2.45 2.09
C SER A 49 -18.47 -2.84 1.44
N ARG A 50 -18.07 -2.19 0.34
CA ARG A 50 -16.78 -2.43 -0.31
C ARG A 50 -15.62 -1.99 0.58
N LYS A 51 -15.75 -0.82 1.22
CA LYS A 51 -14.75 -0.31 2.17
C LYS A 51 -14.56 -1.25 3.36
N TRP A 52 -15.66 -1.68 3.97
CA TRP A 52 -15.64 -2.63 5.09
C TRP A 52 -15.10 -4.00 4.69
N PHE A 53 -15.41 -4.48 3.49
CA PHE A 53 -14.87 -5.75 3.00
C PHE A 53 -13.34 -5.70 2.83
N ILE A 54 -12.81 -4.64 2.21
CA ILE A 54 -11.36 -4.44 2.06
C ILE A 54 -10.71 -4.33 3.44
N ALA A 55 -11.29 -3.54 4.35
CA ALA A 55 -10.81 -3.41 5.72
C ALA A 55 -10.82 -4.76 6.48
N ALA A 56 -11.85 -5.57 6.30
CA ALA A 56 -11.96 -6.89 6.91
C ALA A 56 -10.87 -7.84 6.41
N ILE A 57 -10.57 -7.86 5.12
CA ILE A 57 -9.48 -8.67 4.55
C ILE A 57 -8.13 -8.24 5.12
N ALA A 58 -7.86 -6.94 5.15
CA ALA A 58 -6.62 -6.41 5.71
C ALA A 58 -6.49 -6.77 7.21
N THR A 59 -7.57 -6.58 7.96
CA THR A 59 -7.63 -6.92 9.40
C THR A 59 -7.41 -8.41 9.63
N PHE A 60 -8.05 -9.27 8.82
CA PHE A 60 -7.89 -10.72 8.93
C PHE A 60 -6.46 -11.17 8.62
N SER A 61 -5.82 -10.55 7.64
CA SER A 61 -4.41 -10.81 7.33
C SER A 61 -3.50 -10.48 8.52
N VAL A 62 -3.64 -9.28 9.09
CA VAL A 62 -2.86 -8.86 10.27
C VAL A 62 -3.20 -9.71 11.50
N PHE A 63 -4.48 -10.10 11.65
CA PHE A 63 -4.93 -10.99 12.70
C PHE A 63 -4.27 -12.36 12.60
N ALA A 64 -4.26 -12.99 11.41
CA ALA A 64 -3.63 -14.29 11.19
C ALA A 64 -2.14 -14.25 11.57
N VAL A 65 -1.44 -13.20 11.16
CA VAL A 65 -0.04 -12.95 11.50
C VAL A 65 0.19 -12.86 13.01
N THR A 66 -0.60 -12.03 13.67
CA THR A 66 -0.49 -11.81 15.13
C THR A 66 -0.85 -13.09 15.89
N PHE A 67 -1.84 -13.82 15.40
CA PHE A 67 -2.30 -15.09 15.95
C PHE A 67 -1.22 -16.17 15.82
N THR A 68 -0.58 -16.32 14.66
CA THR A 68 0.53 -17.25 14.46
C THR A 68 1.70 -16.96 15.41
N SER A 69 2.09 -15.70 15.58
CA SER A 69 3.16 -15.33 16.50
C SER A 69 2.81 -15.66 17.96
N SER A 70 1.55 -15.44 18.35
CA SER A 70 1.06 -15.75 19.70
C SER A 70 1.01 -17.26 19.93
N ALA A 71 0.45 -18.01 18.98
CA ALA A 71 0.36 -19.47 19.04
C ALA A 71 1.75 -20.12 19.12
N TYR A 72 2.70 -19.65 18.30
CA TYR A 72 4.08 -20.14 18.33
C TYR A 72 4.72 -19.96 19.70
N SER A 73 4.53 -18.78 20.33
CA SER A 73 5.08 -18.48 21.65
C SER A 73 4.48 -19.37 22.76
N VAL A 74 3.18 -19.68 22.68
CA VAL A 74 2.50 -20.56 23.64
C VAL A 74 3.01 -22.00 23.55
N SER A 75 3.34 -22.46 22.35
CA SER A 75 3.84 -23.82 22.12
C SER A 75 5.30 -24.05 22.54
N ALA A 76 5.99 -23.04 23.09
CA ALA A 76 7.41 -23.14 23.43
C ALA A 76 7.73 -24.32 24.36
N ASN A 77 7.00 -24.46 25.46
CA ASN A 77 7.32 -25.49 26.47
C ASN A 77 7.11 -26.92 25.95
N GLU A 78 6.01 -27.14 25.22
CA GLU A 78 5.70 -28.44 24.61
C GLU A 78 6.74 -28.79 23.53
N LEU A 79 7.10 -27.83 22.66
CA LEU A 79 8.08 -28.06 21.58
C LEU A 79 9.48 -28.38 22.13
N LEU A 80 9.93 -27.68 23.17
CA LEU A 80 11.23 -27.94 23.80
C LEU A 80 11.27 -29.32 24.46
N GLN A 81 10.16 -29.75 25.07
CA GLN A 81 10.08 -31.02 25.79
C GLN A 81 9.89 -32.22 24.86
N ASP A 82 9.06 -32.09 23.81
CA ASP A 82 8.76 -33.19 22.88
C ASP A 82 9.86 -33.43 21.85
N PHE A 83 10.53 -32.36 21.40
CA PHE A 83 11.56 -32.46 20.34
C PHE A 83 13.00 -32.41 20.88
N ASP A 84 13.19 -32.28 22.20
CA ASP A 84 14.51 -32.15 22.86
C ASP A 84 15.40 -31.08 22.18
N ILE A 85 14.76 -30.00 21.71
CA ILE A 85 15.41 -28.89 21.01
C ILE A 85 15.80 -27.80 21.99
N SER A 86 16.93 -27.13 21.71
CA SER A 86 17.42 -26.04 22.55
C SER A 86 16.65 -24.74 22.29
N THR A 87 16.56 -23.88 23.31
CA THR A 87 15.82 -22.59 23.28
C THR A 87 16.29 -21.68 22.14
N GLU A 88 17.57 -21.75 21.76
CA GLU A 88 18.13 -20.99 20.64
C GLU A 88 17.46 -21.34 19.32
N VAL A 89 17.17 -22.63 19.07
CA VAL A 89 16.49 -23.09 17.84
C VAL A 89 15.08 -22.53 17.77
N PHE A 90 14.38 -22.52 18.91
CA PHE A 90 13.03 -21.95 19.01
C PHE A 90 13.01 -20.46 18.69
N ILE A 91 13.97 -19.69 19.25
CA ILE A 91 14.11 -18.25 19.02
C ILE A 91 14.49 -17.95 17.57
N VAL A 92 15.31 -18.80 16.93
CA VAL A 92 15.65 -18.67 15.51
C VAL A 92 14.41 -18.81 14.62
N GLY A 93 13.49 -19.72 14.94
CA GLY A 93 12.22 -19.82 14.21
C GLY A 93 11.39 -18.53 14.26
N LEU A 94 11.30 -17.90 15.44
CA LEU A 94 10.59 -16.63 15.62
C LEU A 94 11.31 -15.46 14.94
N SER A 95 12.64 -15.42 15.00
CA SER A 95 13.41 -14.35 14.37
C SER A 95 13.35 -14.41 12.84
N LEU A 96 13.33 -15.62 12.25
CA LEU A 96 13.12 -15.82 10.82
C LEU A 96 11.72 -15.38 10.38
N PHE A 97 10.69 -15.61 11.20
CA PHE A 97 9.35 -15.09 10.94
C PHE A 97 9.34 -13.56 10.88
N VAL A 98 9.96 -12.88 11.85
CA VAL A 98 10.09 -11.42 11.86
C VAL A 98 10.95 -10.90 10.70
N LEU A 99 12.00 -11.64 10.32
CA LEU A 99 12.82 -11.31 9.16
C LEU A 99 12.00 -11.36 7.86
N GLY A 100 11.09 -12.32 7.73
CA GLY A 100 10.12 -12.38 6.63
C GLY A 100 9.26 -11.10 6.54
N PHE A 101 8.83 -10.55 7.68
CA PHE A 101 8.11 -9.26 7.72
C PHE A 101 8.97 -8.09 7.28
N ALA A 102 10.26 -8.08 7.58
CA ALA A 102 11.16 -7.02 7.16
C ALA A 102 11.44 -7.07 5.65
N ILE A 103 11.60 -8.27 5.11
CA ILE A 103 11.94 -8.49 3.70
C ILE A 103 10.70 -8.34 2.80
N GLY A 104 9.52 -8.75 3.26
CA GLY A 104 8.29 -8.74 2.46
C GLY A 104 7.99 -7.40 1.78
N PRO A 105 7.84 -6.30 2.53
CA PRO A 105 7.62 -4.97 1.97
C PRO A 105 8.82 -4.46 1.16
N ALA A 106 10.04 -4.82 1.52
CA ALA A 106 11.24 -4.39 0.79
C ALA A 106 11.32 -5.01 -0.62
N VAL A 107 10.86 -6.25 -0.79
CA VAL A 107 10.85 -6.94 -2.09
C VAL A 107 9.64 -6.53 -2.94
N TRP A 108 8.49 -6.24 -2.32
CA TRP A 108 7.26 -5.86 -3.03
C TRP A 108 7.00 -4.34 -3.11
N GLY A 109 7.82 -3.51 -2.48
CA GLY A 109 7.71 -2.06 -2.54
C GLY A 109 7.80 -1.43 -3.94
N PRO A 110 8.65 -1.94 -4.86
CA PRO A 110 8.73 -1.42 -6.23
C PRO A 110 7.73 -2.06 -7.22
N LEU A 111 6.73 -2.82 -6.76
CA LEU A 111 5.68 -3.43 -7.59
C LEU A 111 4.35 -2.67 -7.54
#